data_AF-A0A2V3HU55-F1
#
_entry.id   AF-A0A2V3HU55-F1
#
_cell.length_a   1.000
_cell.length_b   1.000
_cell.length_c   1.000
_cell.angle_alpha   90.00
_cell.angle_beta   90.00
_cell.angle_gamma   90.00
#
_symmetry.space_group_name_H-M   'P 1'
#
loop_
_entity.id
_entity.type
_entity.pdbx_description
1 polymer ?
#
loop_
_entity_poly.entity_id
_entity_poly.type
_entity_poly.pdbx_seq_one_letter_code
_entity_poly.pdbx_strand_id
1 'polypeptide(L)'
;MTRDGKTIPEWELKELQSDLGGRLALSCSLLCQNSTVRKVDDQWRAIGDPTDSACAVFGWKVFHDTEDYRRKNPRFREFTFDRERKRMTTIHEMDGERWVFSKGAIGPYLPRISHVIEDGKMVQMADRHRTRIGEVNLEMASDALRVIALTARQLGPDEDIDDVELVETGLIFLGLVGIMDPPRQEVADAIALCHKAGIQVKMITGDQQMTA
;
A
#
# COMPACT_ATOMS: atom_id res chain seq x y z
N MET A 1 -3.80 9.33 14.98
CA MET A 1 -2.77 8.34 14.59
C MET A 1 -1.89 8.07 15.78
N THR A 2 -1.41 6.85 15.98
CA THR A 2 -0.53 6.49 17.10
C THR A 2 0.77 5.90 16.59
N ARG A 3 1.88 6.16 17.29
CA ARG A 3 3.20 5.55 17.09
C ARG A 3 3.59 4.88 18.40
N ASP A 4 3.87 3.57 18.35
CA ASP A 4 4.20 2.77 19.53
C ASP A 4 3.16 2.92 20.67
N GLY A 5 1.88 2.90 20.30
CA GLY A 5 0.74 3.04 21.21
C GLY A 5 0.49 4.47 21.74
N LYS A 6 1.29 5.47 21.35
CA LYS A 6 1.13 6.87 21.78
C LYS A 6 0.56 7.73 20.67
N THR A 7 -0.36 8.63 20.99
CA THR A 7 -0.89 9.60 20.03
C THR A 7 0.24 10.46 19.46
N ILE A 8 0.33 10.51 18.14
CA ILE A 8 1.30 11.32 17.42
C ILE A 8 0.88 12.80 17.55
N PRO A 9 1.76 13.71 18.00
CA PRO A 9 1.48 15.13 18.03
C PRO A 9 1.19 15.70 16.63
N GLU A 10 0.40 16.77 16.57
CA GLU A 10 0.01 17.38 15.29
C GLU A 10 1.21 17.86 14.47
N TRP A 11 2.28 18.34 15.12
CA TRP A 11 3.49 18.80 14.43
C TRP A 11 4.26 17.66 13.76
N GLU A 12 4.36 16.48 14.39
CA GLU A 12 5.03 15.30 13.82
C GLU A 12 4.21 14.75 12.65
N LEU A 13 2.88 14.80 12.75
CA LEU A 13 2.01 14.46 11.63
C LEU A 13 2.17 15.42 10.45
N LYS A 14 2.28 16.73 10.71
CA LYS A 14 2.56 17.73 9.65
C LYS A 14 3.91 17.51 9.01
N GLU A 15 4.93 17.19 9.80
CA GLU A 15 6.25 16.85 9.29
C GLU A 15 6.16 15.67 8.33
N LEU A 16 5.51 14.57 8.74
CA LEU A 16 5.25 13.40 7.88
C LEU A 16 4.50 13.75 6.57
N GLN A 17 3.53 14.65 6.64
CA GLN A 17 2.77 15.06 5.46
C GLN A 17 3.61 15.93 4.49
N SER A 18 4.67 16.57 4.99
CA SER A 18 5.48 17.54 4.26
C SER A 18 6.83 16.98 3.78
N ASP A 19 7.40 16.00 4.49
CA ASP A 19 8.65 15.37 4.09
C ASP A 19 8.47 14.55 2.81
N LEU A 20 9.54 14.42 2.02
CA LEU A 20 9.48 13.76 0.72
C LEU A 20 8.93 12.33 0.81
N GLY A 21 9.36 11.56 1.81
CA GLY A 21 8.99 10.15 1.97
C GLY A 21 7.54 9.99 2.40
N GLY A 22 7.13 10.68 3.46
CA GLY A 22 5.76 10.63 3.94
C GLY A 22 4.77 11.18 2.92
N ARG A 23 5.09 12.30 2.26
CA ARG A 23 4.26 12.85 1.17
C ARG A 23 4.09 11.85 0.03
N LEU A 24 5.15 11.25 -0.47
CA LEU A 24 5.07 10.25 -1.54
C LEU A 24 4.33 8.98 -1.11
N ALA A 25 4.53 8.51 0.14
CA ALA A 25 3.85 7.33 0.66
C ALA A 25 2.33 7.55 0.75
N LEU A 26 1.92 8.70 1.29
CA LEU A 26 0.52 9.09 1.40
C LEU A 26 -0.11 9.33 0.02
N SER A 27 0.65 9.92 -0.91
CA SER A 27 0.24 10.07 -2.31
C SER A 27 0.03 8.73 -2.98
N CYS A 28 0.97 7.79 -2.83
CA CYS A 28 0.85 6.42 -3.33
C CYS A 28 -0.39 5.73 -2.78
N SER A 29 -0.70 5.92 -1.50
CA SER A 29 -1.87 5.35 -0.85
C SER A 29 -3.19 5.89 -1.43
N LEU A 30 -3.24 7.20 -1.73
CA LEU A 30 -4.43 7.85 -2.30
C LEU A 30 -4.59 7.62 -3.81
N LEU A 31 -3.49 7.53 -4.55
CA LEU A 31 -3.49 7.54 -6.02
C LEU A 31 -3.42 6.15 -6.65
N CYS A 32 -2.65 5.23 -6.07
CA CYS A 32 -2.51 3.85 -6.55
C CYS A 32 -3.60 2.93 -5.97
N GLN A 33 -4.87 3.27 -6.21
CA GLN A 33 -6.04 2.51 -5.77
C GLN A 33 -7.31 2.94 -6.55
N ASN A 34 -8.30 2.05 -6.62
CA ASN A 34 -9.57 2.22 -7.35
C ASN A 34 -10.80 2.36 -6.44
N SER A 35 -10.61 2.31 -5.14
CA SER A 35 -11.64 2.57 -4.15
C SER A 35 -12.03 4.04 -4.05
N THR A 36 -13.19 4.26 -3.43
CA THR A 36 -13.71 5.59 -3.11
C THR A 36 -14.24 5.60 -1.68
N VAL A 37 -14.00 6.69 -0.94
CA VAL A 37 -14.53 6.88 0.42
C VAL A 37 -15.61 7.95 0.37
N ARG A 38 -16.86 7.58 0.68
CA ARG A 38 -18.01 8.50 0.65
C ARG A 38 -18.94 8.29 1.83
N LYS A 39 -19.72 9.30 2.16
CA LYS A 39 -20.81 9.19 3.11
C LYS A 39 -22.08 8.68 2.40
N VAL A 40 -22.62 7.55 2.87
CA VAL A 40 -23.86 6.92 2.39
C VAL A 40 -24.75 6.69 3.60
N ASP A 41 -26.00 7.19 3.58
CA ASP A 41 -26.95 7.10 4.70
C ASP A 41 -26.34 7.55 6.04
N ASP A 42 -25.67 8.71 6.02
CA ASP A 42 -24.92 9.28 7.16
C ASP A 42 -23.77 8.43 7.73
N GLN A 43 -23.37 7.37 7.04
CA GLN A 43 -22.24 6.52 7.41
C GLN A 43 -21.12 6.59 6.38
N TRP A 44 -19.87 6.70 6.85
CA TRP A 44 -18.70 6.60 5.97
C TRP A 44 -18.55 5.17 5.47
N ARG A 45 -18.48 5.00 4.15
CA ARG A 45 -18.25 3.72 3.48
C ARG A 45 -17.12 3.85 2.49
N ALA A 46 -16.26 2.83 2.45
CA ALA A 46 -15.32 2.62 1.37
C ALA A 46 -15.94 1.64 0.37
N ILE A 47 -15.90 1.98 -0.91
CA ILE A 47 -16.45 1.17 -2.02
C ILE A 47 -15.27 0.80 -2.91
N GLY A 48 -15.04 -0.51 -3.10
CA GLY A 48 -13.94 -1.09 -3.88
C GLY A 48 -13.44 -2.37 -3.21
N ASP A 49 -12.29 -2.90 -3.63
CA ASP A 49 -11.72 -4.08 -2.98
C ASP A 49 -11.16 -3.72 -1.57
N PRO A 50 -10.99 -4.71 -0.68
CA PRO A 50 -10.56 -4.44 0.70
C PRO A 50 -9.19 -3.76 0.82
N THR A 51 -8.24 -4.11 -0.05
CA THR A 51 -6.87 -3.55 0.01
C THR A 51 -6.86 -2.11 -0.48
N ASP A 52 -7.50 -1.83 -1.62
CA ASP A 52 -7.65 -0.47 -2.13
C ASP A 52 -8.44 0.41 -1.15
N SER A 53 -9.48 -0.14 -0.53
CA SER A 53 -10.31 0.56 0.45
C SER A 53 -9.52 0.91 1.70
N ALA A 54 -8.69 -0.01 2.21
CA ALA A 54 -7.82 0.25 3.34
C ALA A 54 -6.80 1.35 3.04
N CYS A 55 -6.16 1.34 1.85
CA CYS A 55 -5.27 2.41 1.42
C CYS A 55 -6.01 3.75 1.30
N ALA A 56 -7.17 3.78 0.63
CA ALA A 56 -7.96 4.99 0.46
C ALA A 56 -8.36 5.60 1.81
N VAL A 57 -8.82 4.78 2.76
CA VAL A 57 -9.18 5.24 4.11
C VAL A 57 -7.96 5.71 4.90
N PHE A 58 -6.81 5.04 4.76
CA PHE A 58 -5.56 5.46 5.41
C PHE A 58 -5.13 6.84 4.92
N GLY A 59 -5.00 7.02 3.60
CA GLY A 59 -4.66 8.32 3.01
C GLY A 59 -5.69 9.40 3.33
N TRP A 60 -6.98 9.06 3.34
CA TRP A 60 -8.06 9.99 3.69
C TRP A 60 -7.94 10.54 5.11
N LYS A 61 -7.71 9.65 6.08
CA LYS A 61 -7.63 10.02 7.50
C LYS A 61 -6.37 10.82 7.84
N VAL A 62 -5.31 10.64 7.06
CA VAL A 62 -3.96 11.12 7.40
C VAL A 62 -3.49 12.24 6.48
N PHE A 63 -4.11 12.47 5.33
CA PHE A 63 -3.58 13.42 4.34
C PHE A 63 -4.67 14.28 3.69
N HIS A 64 -5.35 13.77 2.68
CA HIS A 64 -6.30 14.54 1.87
C HIS A 64 -7.55 13.74 1.56
N ASP A 65 -8.64 14.47 1.25
CA ASP A 65 -9.82 13.85 0.66
C ASP A 65 -9.46 13.06 -0.61
N THR A 66 -9.97 11.83 -0.70
CA THR A 66 -9.58 10.89 -1.76
C THR A 66 -9.95 11.39 -3.15
N GLU A 67 -11.10 12.03 -3.31
CA GLU A 67 -11.61 12.46 -4.61
C GLU A 67 -10.98 13.76 -5.04
N ASP A 68 -10.88 14.72 -4.12
CA ASP A 68 -10.23 15.99 -4.37
C ASP A 68 -8.75 15.81 -4.71
N TYR A 69 -8.06 14.90 -4.01
CA TYR A 69 -6.66 14.61 -4.29
C TYR A 69 -6.46 13.91 -5.64
N ARG A 70 -7.31 12.93 -5.98
CA ARG A 70 -7.27 12.27 -7.29
C ARG A 70 -7.62 13.23 -8.44
N ARG A 71 -8.52 14.19 -8.22
CA ARG A 71 -8.88 15.22 -9.21
C ARG A 71 -7.73 16.18 -9.48
N LYS A 72 -6.98 16.57 -8.45
CA LYS A 72 -5.80 17.46 -8.57
C LYS A 72 -4.59 16.75 -9.18
N ASN A 73 -4.52 15.43 -9.05
CA ASN A 73 -3.41 14.61 -9.53
C ASN A 73 -3.94 13.55 -10.51
N PRO A 74 -4.32 13.94 -11.74
CA PRO A 74 -5.05 13.08 -12.66
C PRO A 74 -4.23 11.85 -13.03
N ARG A 75 -4.91 10.69 -13.02
CA ARG A 75 -4.35 9.44 -13.55
C ARG A 75 -4.45 9.45 -15.06
N PHE A 76 -3.36 9.14 -15.75
CA PHE A 76 -3.37 8.97 -17.21
C PHE A 76 -2.96 7.56 -17.67
N ARG A 77 -2.43 6.71 -16.77
CA ARG A 77 -2.19 5.29 -17.05
C ARG A 77 -2.39 4.42 -15.82
N GLU A 78 -2.81 3.19 -16.06
CA GLU A 78 -3.00 2.15 -15.05
C GLU A 78 -2.55 0.79 -15.56
N PHE A 79 -1.79 0.09 -14.74
CA PHE A 79 -1.60 -1.36 -14.81
C PHE A 79 -2.32 -1.95 -13.59
N THR A 80 -3.46 -2.58 -13.82
CA THR A 80 -4.26 -3.20 -12.76
C THR A 80 -3.43 -4.25 -12.01
N PHE A 81 -3.93 -4.65 -10.83
CA PHE A 81 -3.32 -5.74 -10.10
C PHE A 81 -3.19 -7.00 -10.97
N ASP A 82 -1.98 -7.53 -11.05
CA ASP A 82 -1.68 -8.77 -11.75
C ASP A 82 -1.17 -9.82 -10.76
N ARG A 83 -1.60 -11.07 -10.93
CA ARG A 83 -1.33 -12.15 -9.98
C ARG A 83 0.10 -12.70 -10.08
N GLU A 84 0.76 -12.52 -11.22
CA GLU A 84 2.15 -12.94 -11.45
C GLU A 84 3.10 -11.86 -10.92
N ARG A 85 2.87 -10.60 -11.30
CA ARG A 85 3.61 -9.42 -10.82
C ARG A 85 3.32 -9.14 -9.34
N LYS A 86 2.15 -9.53 -8.84
CA LYS A 86 1.63 -9.29 -7.47
C LYS A 86 1.61 -7.81 -7.08
N ARG A 87 1.26 -6.95 -8.03
CA ARG A 87 1.25 -5.49 -7.85
C ARG A 87 0.33 -4.75 -8.79
N MET A 88 -0.07 -3.56 -8.36
CA MET A 88 -0.79 -2.55 -9.14
C MET A 88 0.11 -1.35 -9.32
N THR A 89 0.05 -0.73 -10.50
CA THR A 89 0.83 0.48 -10.84
C THR A 89 -0.06 1.51 -11.50
N THR A 90 0.12 2.78 -11.15
CA THR A 90 -0.64 3.91 -11.70
C THR A 90 0.32 5.04 -12.02
N ILE A 91 0.01 5.83 -13.05
CA ILE A 91 0.81 6.97 -13.45
C ILE A 91 -0.05 8.23 -13.39
N HIS A 92 0.47 9.23 -12.68
CA HIS A 92 -0.22 10.46 -12.35
C HIS A 92 0.63 11.68 -12.71
N GLU A 93 -0.05 12.77 -13.06
CA GLU A 93 0.57 14.09 -13.05
C GLU A 93 0.41 14.67 -11.65
N MET A 94 1.52 15.03 -11.00
CA MET A 94 1.53 15.61 -9.65
C MET A 94 2.66 16.65 -9.58
N ASP A 95 2.31 17.87 -9.17
CA ASP A 95 3.23 19.02 -9.11
C ASP A 95 3.95 19.35 -10.43
N GLY A 96 3.28 19.10 -11.56
CA GLY A 96 3.85 19.32 -12.90
C GLY A 96 4.80 18.22 -13.38
N GLU A 97 4.98 17.17 -12.58
CA GLU A 97 5.84 16.03 -12.87
C GLU A 97 5.03 14.75 -13.06
N ARG A 98 5.59 13.78 -13.79
CA ARG A 98 4.97 12.46 -13.98
C ARG A 98 5.48 11.49 -12.92
N TRP A 99 4.56 10.97 -12.12
CA TRP A 99 4.85 10.03 -11.05
C TRP A 99 4.20 8.68 -11.30
N VAL A 100 5.03 7.64 -11.22
CA VAL A 100 4.61 6.26 -11.09
C VAL A 100 4.41 6.00 -9.60
N PHE A 101 3.23 5.52 -9.24
CA PHE A 101 2.95 4.97 -7.92
C PHE A 101 2.62 3.49 -8.09
N SER A 102 3.25 2.65 -7.28
CA SER A 102 3.04 1.22 -7.33
C SER A 102 2.90 0.66 -5.92
N LYS A 103 1.93 -0.24 -5.72
CA LYS A 103 1.77 -1.00 -4.47
C LYS A 103 1.64 -2.50 -4.69
N GLY A 104 2.09 -3.31 -3.74
CA GLY A 104 1.91 -4.76 -3.77
C GLY A 104 2.82 -5.51 -2.81
N ALA A 105 3.00 -6.82 -3.03
CA ALA A 105 3.77 -7.67 -2.12
C ALA A 105 5.29 -7.40 -2.21
N ILE A 106 5.98 -7.20 -1.08
CA ILE A 106 7.40 -6.79 -1.07
C ILE A 106 8.35 -7.77 -1.78
N GLY A 107 8.09 -9.08 -1.72
CA GLY A 107 8.98 -10.10 -2.29
C GLY A 107 9.27 -9.88 -3.79
N PRO A 108 8.24 -9.90 -4.66
CA PRO A 108 8.38 -9.57 -6.08
C PRO A 108 8.83 -8.13 -6.39
N TYR A 109 8.77 -7.23 -5.40
CA TYR A 109 9.15 -5.81 -5.52
C TYR A 109 10.64 -5.57 -5.30
N LEU A 110 11.26 -6.33 -4.41
CA LEU A 110 12.60 -6.04 -3.90
C LEU A 110 13.70 -5.94 -4.99
N PRO A 111 13.66 -6.72 -6.09
CA PRO A 111 14.62 -6.56 -7.19
C PRO A 111 14.41 -5.29 -8.02
N ARG A 112 13.20 -4.72 -8.02
CA ARG A 112 12.83 -3.54 -8.81
C ARG A 112 13.07 -2.21 -8.08
N ILE A 113 13.24 -2.29 -6.76
CA ILE A 113 13.58 -1.15 -5.91
C ILE A 113 15.07 -0.86 -6.00
N SER A 114 15.40 0.39 -6.31
CA SER A 114 16.78 0.88 -6.44
C SER A 114 17.13 1.95 -5.41
N HIS A 115 16.13 2.63 -4.86
CA HIS A 115 16.30 3.76 -3.95
C HIS A 115 15.38 3.63 -2.73
N VAL A 116 15.78 4.32 -1.67
CA VAL A 116 14.96 4.56 -0.46
C VAL A 116 15.02 6.04 -0.13
N ILE A 117 14.15 6.49 0.78
CA ILE A 117 14.22 7.84 1.34
C ILE A 117 14.79 7.72 2.76
N GLU A 118 15.93 8.36 2.98
CA GLU A 118 16.66 8.41 4.26
C GLU A 118 16.89 9.89 4.58
N ASP A 119 16.46 10.35 5.76
CA ASP A 119 16.55 11.75 6.21
C ASP A 119 16.05 12.77 5.17
N GLY A 120 14.89 12.47 4.56
CA GLY A 120 14.24 13.33 3.56
C GLY A 120 14.93 13.35 2.19
N LYS A 121 15.94 12.51 1.97
CA LYS A 121 16.69 12.45 0.70
C LYS A 121 16.57 11.08 0.06
N MET A 122 16.48 11.09 -1.27
CA MET A 122 16.58 9.86 -2.05
C MET A 122 18.04 9.37 -2.06
N VAL A 123 18.26 8.14 -1.61
CA VAL A 123 19.57 7.49 -1.59
C VAL A 123 19.48 6.10 -2.20
N GLN A 124 20.60 5.61 -2.74
CA GLN A 124 20.66 4.28 -3.34
C GLN A 124 20.45 3.20 -2.26
N MET A 125 19.64 2.19 -2.59
CA MET A 125 19.30 1.13 -1.65
C MET A 125 20.49 0.18 -1.44
N ALA A 126 21.16 0.34 -0.29
CA ALA A 126 22.15 -0.59 0.25
C ALA A 126 21.53 -1.81 0.98
N ASP A 127 22.36 -2.83 1.26
CA ASP A 127 21.94 -4.07 1.93
C ASP A 127 21.33 -3.86 3.31
N ARG A 128 21.81 -2.86 4.08
CA ARG A 128 21.21 -2.50 5.38
C ARG A 128 19.72 -2.20 5.27
N HIS A 129 19.29 -1.56 4.18
CA HIS A 129 17.90 -1.22 3.95
C HIS A 129 17.10 -2.47 3.59
N ARG A 130 17.66 -3.34 2.73
CA ARG A 130 17.02 -4.61 2.35
C ARG A 130 16.76 -5.49 3.57
N THR A 131 17.76 -5.62 4.44
CA THR A 131 17.65 -6.34 5.71
C THR A 131 16.56 -5.72 6.58
N ARG A 132 16.60 -4.41 6.80
CA ARG A 132 15.61 -3.73 7.64
C ARG A 132 14.18 -3.86 7.12
N ILE A 133 13.98 -3.75 5.81
CA ILE A 133 12.66 -3.95 5.17
C ILE A 133 12.18 -5.39 5.40
N GLY A 134 13.06 -6.37 5.27
CA GLY A 134 12.74 -7.78 5.53
C GLY A 134 12.33 -8.04 6.98
N GLU A 135 13.05 -7.47 7.93
CA GLU A 135 12.73 -7.55 9.37
C GLU A 135 11.35 -6.97 9.68
N VAL A 136 11.08 -5.73 9.23
CA VAL A 136 9.79 -5.07 9.49
C VAL A 136 8.65 -5.79 8.78
N ASN A 137 8.87 -6.29 7.57
CA ASN A 137 7.87 -7.11 6.88
C ASN A 137 7.54 -8.37 7.68
N LEU A 138 8.55 -9.05 8.25
CA LEU A 138 8.34 -10.24 9.04
C LEU A 138 7.61 -9.93 10.36
N GLU A 139 7.98 -8.84 11.03
CA GLU A 139 7.33 -8.36 12.26
C GLU A 139 5.83 -8.10 12.02
N MET A 140 5.49 -7.34 10.98
CA MET A 140 4.10 -7.05 10.63
C MET A 140 3.33 -8.32 10.20
N ALA A 141 3.98 -9.22 9.47
CA ALA A 141 3.37 -10.50 9.09
C ALA A 141 3.12 -11.41 10.30
N SER A 142 4.01 -11.40 11.31
CA SER A 142 3.80 -12.15 12.56
C SER A 142 2.64 -11.63 13.40
N ASP A 143 2.27 -10.36 13.22
CA ASP A 143 1.04 -9.77 13.77
C ASP A 143 -0.20 -10.06 12.91
N ALA A 144 -0.12 -11.05 12.01
CA ALA A 144 -1.16 -11.46 11.08
C ALA A 144 -1.69 -10.33 10.16
N LEU A 145 -0.84 -9.33 9.87
CA LEU A 145 -1.18 -8.25 8.95
C LEU A 145 -0.86 -8.66 7.51
N ARG A 146 -1.77 -8.36 6.57
CA ARG A 146 -1.43 -8.34 5.15
C ARG A 146 -0.52 -7.15 4.87
N VAL A 147 0.75 -7.41 4.58
CA VAL A 147 1.76 -6.36 4.36
C VAL A 147 1.84 -5.96 2.89
N ILE A 148 1.72 -4.67 2.62
CA ILE A 148 1.78 -4.07 1.28
C ILE A 148 2.92 -3.06 1.25
N ALA A 149 3.83 -3.19 0.28
CA ALA A 149 4.86 -2.21 0.00
C ALA A 149 4.29 -1.07 -0.85
N LEU A 150 4.71 0.16 -0.53
CA LEU A 150 4.43 1.36 -1.31
C LEU A 150 5.72 1.84 -1.96
N THR A 151 5.61 2.23 -3.22
CA THR A 151 6.74 2.75 -4.00
C THR A 151 6.33 3.91 -4.89
N ALA A 152 7.31 4.74 -5.25
CA ALA A 152 7.15 5.75 -6.28
C ALA A 152 8.36 5.80 -7.23
N ARG A 153 8.18 6.39 -8.39
CA ARG A 153 9.26 6.76 -9.31
C ARG A 153 8.83 7.96 -10.15
N GLN A 154 9.72 8.92 -10.32
CA GLN A 154 9.50 9.99 -11.29
C GLN A 154 9.87 9.46 -12.68
N LEU A 155 8.99 9.68 -13.66
CA LEU A 155 9.24 9.31 -15.06
C LEU A 155 9.98 10.43 -15.79
N GLY A 156 10.92 10.04 -16.64
CA GLY A 156 11.47 10.91 -17.66
C GLY A 156 10.42 11.29 -18.72
N PRO A 157 10.65 12.39 -19.47
CA PRO A 157 9.71 12.90 -20.46
C PRO A 157 9.41 11.91 -21.61
N ASP A 158 10.39 11.09 -21.98
CA ASP A 158 10.37 10.21 -23.15
C ASP A 158 10.31 8.71 -22.79
N GLU A 159 10.05 8.36 -21.53
CA GLU A 159 9.88 6.96 -21.16
C GLU A 159 8.58 6.38 -21.73
N ASP A 160 8.64 5.15 -22.24
CA ASP A 160 7.47 4.43 -22.73
C ASP A 160 6.58 4.03 -21.55
N ILE A 161 5.41 4.69 -21.45
CA ILE A 161 4.45 4.48 -20.38
C ILE A 161 3.60 3.22 -20.56
N ASP A 162 3.68 2.56 -21.71
CA ASP A 162 2.98 1.31 -21.99
C ASP A 162 3.84 0.07 -21.71
N ASP A 163 5.16 0.23 -21.60
CA ASP A 163 6.07 -0.82 -21.14
C ASP A 163 6.04 -0.94 -19.60
N VAL A 164 5.28 -1.91 -19.12
CA VAL A 164 5.16 -2.19 -17.67
C VAL A 164 6.50 -2.54 -17.01
N GLU A 165 7.41 -3.20 -17.73
CA GLU A 165 8.71 -3.60 -17.16
C GLU A 165 9.63 -2.40 -16.98
N LEU A 166 9.62 -1.47 -17.95
CA LEU A 166 10.28 -0.18 -17.82
C LEU A 166 9.65 0.63 -16.67
N VAL A 167 8.32 0.79 -16.69
CA VAL A 167 7.57 1.59 -15.71
C VAL A 167 7.83 1.13 -14.27
N GLU A 168 7.85 -0.19 -14.03
CA GLU A 168 7.99 -0.79 -12.70
C GLU A 168 9.44 -1.00 -12.25
N THR A 169 10.45 -0.51 -12.97
CA THR A 169 11.88 -0.68 -12.60
C THR A 169 12.50 0.62 -12.10
N GLY A 170 13.44 0.53 -11.15
CA GLY A 170 14.10 1.72 -10.61
C GLY A 170 13.26 2.45 -9.56
N LEU A 171 12.39 1.72 -8.87
CA LEU A 171 11.44 2.27 -7.89
C LEU A 171 12.16 2.76 -6.63
N ILE A 172 11.56 3.77 -6.01
CA ILE A 172 11.88 4.28 -4.68
C ILE A 172 10.95 3.59 -3.69
N PHE A 173 11.50 2.90 -2.70
CA PHE A 173 10.72 2.34 -1.61
C PHE A 173 10.33 3.43 -0.61
N LEU A 174 9.04 3.49 -0.28
CA LEU A 174 8.45 4.52 0.56
C LEU A 174 8.07 4.00 1.95
N GLY A 175 7.73 2.73 2.05
CA GLY A 175 7.32 2.11 3.31
C GLY A 175 6.47 0.86 3.13
N LEU A 176 6.09 0.27 4.26
CA LEU A 176 5.15 -0.84 4.35
C LEU A 176 3.87 -0.37 5.03
N VAL A 177 2.73 -0.88 4.56
CA VAL A 177 1.42 -0.73 5.21
C VAL A 177 0.91 -2.11 5.58
N GLY A 178 0.53 -2.27 6.85
CA GLY A 178 -0.08 -3.49 7.36
C GLY A 178 -1.59 -3.32 7.37
N ILE A 179 -2.29 -4.24 6.74
CA ILE A 179 -3.75 -4.27 6.70
C ILE A 179 -4.18 -5.46 7.52
N MET A 180 -4.91 -5.19 8.60
CA MET A 180 -5.60 -6.25 9.33
C MET A 180 -6.77 -6.73 8.48
N ASP A 181 -6.75 -7.99 8.07
CA ASP A 181 -7.87 -8.65 7.39
C ASP A 181 -8.58 -9.55 8.42
N PRO A 182 -9.45 -8.99 9.28
CA PRO A 182 -10.02 -9.75 10.37
C PRO A 182 -10.88 -10.89 9.80
N PRO A 183 -10.77 -12.12 10.34
CA PRO A 183 -11.68 -13.18 9.96
C PRO A 183 -13.12 -12.71 10.23
N ARG A 184 -13.97 -12.90 9.22
CA ARG A 184 -15.41 -12.68 9.31
C ARG A 184 -15.96 -13.35 10.58
N GLN A 185 -16.71 -12.62 11.40
CA GLN A 185 -17.20 -13.13 12.69
C GLN A 185 -18.01 -14.42 12.51
N GLU A 186 -18.75 -14.53 11.41
CA GLU A 186 -19.54 -15.70 11.04
C GLU A 186 -18.69 -16.96 10.72
N VAL A 187 -17.40 -16.80 10.39
CA VAL A 187 -16.54 -17.92 10.01
C VAL A 187 -16.22 -18.80 11.21
N ALA A 188 -16.06 -18.23 12.40
CA ALA A 188 -15.79 -19.00 13.61
C ALA A 188 -16.94 -19.97 13.92
N ASP A 189 -18.18 -19.48 13.88
CA ASP A 189 -19.38 -20.27 14.12
C ASP A 189 -19.57 -21.35 13.04
N ALA A 190 -19.32 -21.00 11.77
CA ALA A 190 -19.41 -21.94 10.66
C ALA A 190 -18.39 -23.09 10.76
N ILE A 191 -17.13 -22.79 11.11
CA ILE A 191 -16.08 -23.81 11.33
C ILE A 191 -16.46 -24.72 12.50
N ALA A 192 -16.94 -24.14 13.61
CA ALA A 192 -17.37 -24.92 14.77
C ALA A 192 -18.53 -25.87 14.45
N LEU A 193 -19.48 -25.44 13.62
CA LEU A 193 -20.58 -26.28 13.14
C LEU A 193 -20.09 -27.43 12.25
N CYS A 194 -19.17 -27.16 11.32
CA CYS A 194 -18.55 -28.19 10.47
C CYS A 194 -17.83 -29.25 11.31
N HIS A 195 -17.05 -28.85 12.32
CA HIS A 195 -16.37 -29.78 13.23
C HIS A 195 -17.37 -30.62 14.04
N LYS A 196 -18.47 -30.02 14.55
CA LYS A 196 -19.54 -30.77 15.23
C LYS A 196 -20.21 -31.81 14.33
N ALA A 197 -20.28 -31.55 13.03
CA ALA A 197 -20.81 -32.47 12.02
C ALA A 197 -19.79 -33.54 11.55
N GLY A 198 -18.56 -33.55 12.10
CA GLY A 198 -17.50 -34.47 11.69
C GLY A 198 -16.85 -34.12 10.35
N ILE A 199 -17.05 -32.91 9.84
CA ILE A 199 -16.47 -32.43 8.58
C ILE A 199 -15.09 -31.82 8.86
N GLN A 200 -14.06 -32.28 8.15
CA GLN A 200 -12.73 -31.67 8.21
C GLN A 200 -12.68 -30.39 7.38
N VAL A 201 -12.24 -29.30 8.01
CA VAL A 201 -11.99 -28.01 7.34
C VAL A 201 -10.49 -27.87 7.10
N LYS A 202 -10.10 -27.49 5.88
CA LYS A 202 -8.71 -27.17 5.52
C LYS A 202 -8.65 -25.78 4.91
N MET A 203 -7.67 -24.97 5.33
CA MET A 203 -7.41 -23.69 4.68
C MET A 203 -6.52 -23.91 3.45
N ILE A 204 -6.90 -23.30 2.33
CA ILE A 204 -6.08 -23.21 1.11
C ILE A 204 -5.90 -21.72 0.83
N THR A 205 -4.70 -21.20 1.06
CA THR A 205 -4.39 -19.79 0.83
C THR A 205 -3.07 -19.63 0.07
N GLY A 206 -2.99 -18.57 -0.74
CA GLY A 206 -1.78 -18.13 -1.43
C GLY A 206 -1.04 -17.01 -0.70
N ASP A 207 -1.53 -16.61 0.47
CA ASP A 207 -0.88 -15.65 1.36
C ASP A 207 0.38 -16.27 2.00
N GLN A 208 1.22 -15.44 2.63
CA GLN A 208 2.43 -15.93 3.29
C GLN A 208 2.07 -16.93 4.40
N GLN A 209 2.91 -17.94 4.61
CA GLN A 209 2.65 -19.05 5.55
C GLN A 209 2.37 -18.57 6.99
N MET A 210 2.83 -17.38 7.37
CA MET A 210 2.64 -16.79 8.70
C MET A 210 1.28 -16.12 8.89
N THR A 211 0.61 -15.71 7.81
CA THR A 211 -0.72 -15.08 7.83
C THR A 211 -1.85 -16.07 7.52
N ALA A 212 -1.51 -17.34 7.33
CA ALA A 212 -2.38 -18.46 6.96
C ALA A 212 -2.79 -19.29 8.19
#